data_AF-A0A3C0CV27-F1
#
_entry.id   AF-A0A3C0CV27-F1
#
_cell.length_a   1.000
_cell.length_b   1.000
_cell.length_c   1.000
_cell.angle_alpha   90.00
_cell.angle_beta   90.00
_cell.angle_gamma   90.00
#
_symmetry.space_group_name_H-M   'P 1'
#
loop_
_entity.id
_entity.type
_entity.pdbx_description
1 polymer ?
#
loop_
_entity_poly.entity_id
_entity_poly.type
_entity_poly.pdbx_seq_one_letter_code
_entity_poly.pdbx_strand_id
1 'polypeptide(L)'
;FPGETEEDFEELLDFVRLARFDRMGAFIYSPEDGTPASEFGGRVKGNVSKARYKRIMSLQQEISFEINRGLVGRELDVLVEHV
;
A
#
# COMPACT_ATOMS: atom_id res chain seq x y z
N PHE A 1 -11.46 2.12 1.70
CA PHE A 1 -12.65 1.29 1.39
C PHE A 1 -13.93 2.02 1.82
N PRO A 2 -15.15 1.76 1.29
CA PRO A 2 -16.37 2.37 1.84
C PRO A 2 -16.52 2.09 3.33
N GLY A 3 -16.75 3.12 4.14
CA GLY A 3 -16.84 3.02 5.59
C GLY A 3 -15.52 3.09 6.35
N GLU A 4 -14.37 3.15 5.68
CA GLU A 4 -13.05 3.20 6.32
C GLU A 4 -12.85 4.49 7.15
N THR A 5 -12.66 4.30 8.45
CA THR A 5 -12.43 5.36 9.43
C THR A 5 -10.97 5.82 9.43
N GLU A 6 -10.62 6.79 10.29
CA GLU A 6 -9.21 7.17 10.45
C GLU A 6 -8.46 6.13 11.28
N GLU A 7 -9.13 5.56 12.27
CA GLU A 7 -8.62 4.50 13.13
C GLU A 7 -8.24 3.25 12.32
N ASP A 8 -9.11 2.82 11.39
CA ASP A 8 -8.81 1.70 10.48
C ASP A 8 -7.57 1.97 9.62
N PHE A 9 -7.40 3.22 9.18
CA PHE A 9 -6.27 3.60 8.34
C PHE A 9 -4.96 3.68 9.14
N GLU A 10 -4.99 4.17 10.39
CA GLU A 10 -3.82 4.13 11.27
C GLU A 10 -3.42 2.70 11.63
N GLU A 11 -4.39 1.82 11.92
CA GLU A 11 -4.12 0.39 12.14
C GLU A 11 -3.46 -0.25 10.92
N LEU A 12 -3.93 0.08 9.71
CA LEU A 12 -3.28 -0.35 8.47
C LEU A 12 -1.84 0.16 8.38
N LEU A 13 -1.56 1.42 8.70
CA LEU A 13 -0.19 1.94 8.69
C LEU A 13 0.71 1.23 9.71
N ASP A 14 0.21 0.94 10.91
CA ASP A 14 0.93 0.18 11.92
C ASP A 14 1.22 -1.25 11.48
N PHE A 15 0.24 -1.90 10.84
CA PHE A 15 0.44 -3.21 10.24
C PHE A 15 1.54 -3.17 9.17
N VAL A 16 1.53 -2.19 8.28
CA VAL A 16 2.57 -2.04 7.25
C VAL A 16 3.96 -1.83 7.87
N ARG A 17 4.06 -0.98 8.91
CA ARG A 17 5.31 -0.78 9.67
C ARG A 17 5.85 -2.07 10.28
N LEU A 18 4.95 -2.89 10.82
CA LEU A 18 5.29 -4.15 11.46
C LEU A 18 5.68 -5.23 10.44
N ALA A 19 4.88 -5.38 9.39
CA ALA A 19 5.04 -6.44 8.40
C ALA A 19 6.27 -6.23 7.50
N ARG A 20 6.66 -4.97 7.25
CA ARG A 20 7.84 -4.59 6.47
C ARG A 20 7.97 -5.32 5.13
N PHE A 21 6.96 -5.19 4.28
CA PHE A 21 6.95 -5.84 2.96
C PHE A 21 8.11 -5.37 2.07
N ASP A 22 8.78 -6.30 1.38
CA ASP A 22 9.77 -5.98 0.33
C ASP A 22 9.13 -5.19 -0.83
N ARG A 23 7.90 -5.57 -1.21
CA ARG A 23 7.12 -4.96 -2.30
C ARG A 23 5.65 -4.95 -1.94
N MET A 24 5.02 -3.78 -2.05
CA MET A 24 3.57 -3.62 -1.87
C MET A 24 3.08 -2.47 -2.75
N GLY A 25 1.86 -2.60 -3.26
CA GLY A 25 1.10 -1.50 -3.87
C GLY A 25 -0.21 -1.28 -3.13
N ALA A 26 -0.65 -0.02 -3.10
CA ALA A 26 -1.98 0.36 -2.63
C ALA A 26 -2.83 0.83 -3.81
N PHE A 27 -4.15 0.74 -3.69
CA PHE A 27 -5.09 1.22 -4.72
C PHE A 27 -6.24 1.96 -4.06
N ILE A 28 -6.64 3.08 -4.66
CA ILE A 28 -7.84 3.79 -4.23
C ILE A 28 -9.06 2.98 -4.70
N TYR A 29 -10.01 2.77 -3.80
CA TYR A 29 -11.25 2.06 -4.11
C TYR A 29 -11.99 2.71 -5.29
N SER A 30 -12.27 1.89 -6.31
CA SER A 30 -13.20 2.18 -7.41
C SER A 30 -14.43 1.31 -7.24
N PRO A 31 -15.65 1.87 -7.26
CA PRO A 31 -16.87 1.08 -7.21
C PRO A 31 -17.04 0.36 -8.55
N GLU A 32 -17.36 -0.93 -8.50
CA GLU A 32 -17.71 -1.69 -9.70
C GLU A 32 -19.12 -2.23 -9.53
N ASP A 33 -19.95 -2.06 -10.57
CA ASP A 33 -21.36 -2.44 -10.53
C ASP A 33 -21.52 -3.94 -10.27
N GLY A 34 -22.46 -4.29 -9.38
CA GLY A 34 -22.73 -5.68 -8.99
C GLY A 34 -21.81 -6.22 -7.89
N THR A 35 -20.87 -5.42 -7.37
CA THR A 35 -20.07 -5.81 -6.20
C THR A 35 -20.79 -5.44 -4.90
N PRO A 36 -20.74 -6.26 -3.83
CA PRO A 36 -21.34 -5.91 -2.54
C PRO A 36 -20.84 -4.57 -1.98
N ALA A 37 -19.56 -4.27 -2.19
CA ALA A 37 -18.95 -3.02 -1.74
C ALA A 37 -19.50 -1.78 -2.48
N SER A 38 -20.08 -1.93 -3.68
CA SER A 38 -20.70 -0.80 -4.41
C SER A 38 -21.97 -0.30 -3.71
N GLU A 39 -22.65 -1.17 -2.95
CA GLU A 39 -23.88 -0.87 -2.20
C GLU A 39 -23.59 -0.29 -0.80
N PHE A 40 -22.33 -0.32 -0.35
CA PHE A 40 -21.96 0.16 0.98
C PHE A 40 -22.01 1.69 1.07
N GLY A 41 -22.61 2.18 2.15
CA GLY A 41 -22.57 3.59 2.53
C GLY A 41 -21.20 4.05 3.05
N GLY A 42 -21.08 5.33 3.39
CA GLY A 42 -19.89 5.85 4.06
C GLY A 42 -18.66 5.98 3.15
N ARG A 43 -18.86 6.30 1.87
CA ARG A 43 -17.74 6.46 0.94
C ARG A 43 -16.78 7.56 1.41
N VAL A 44 -15.51 7.19 1.55
CA VAL A 44 -14.45 8.13 1.87
C VAL A 44 -14.32 9.16 0.75
N LYS A 45 -14.21 10.43 1.14
CA LYS A 45 -14.06 11.54 0.17
C LYS A 45 -12.81 11.33 -0.68
N GLY A 46 -12.87 11.74 -1.95
CA GLY A 46 -11.77 11.52 -2.90
C GLY A 46 -10.45 12.20 -2.49
N ASN A 47 -10.51 13.36 -1.84
CA ASN A 47 -9.33 14.03 -1.30
C ASN A 47 -8.70 13.25 -0.14
N VAL A 48 -9.51 12.69 0.77
CA VAL A 48 -9.05 11.86 1.88
C VAL A 48 -8.41 10.58 1.34
N SER A 49 -9.08 9.88 0.41
CA SER A 49 -8.54 8.65 -0.19
C SER A 49 -7.20 8.89 -0.90
N LYS A 50 -7.05 10.02 -1.61
CA LYS A 50 -5.78 10.42 -2.25
C LYS A 50 -4.69 10.74 -1.23
N ALA A 51 -5.04 11.38 -0.11
CA ALA A 51 -4.09 11.67 0.96
C ALA A 51 -3.60 10.39 1.64
N ARG A 52 -4.53 9.48 1.96
CA ARG A 52 -4.24 8.15 2.52
C ARG A 52 -3.34 7.33 1.60
N TYR A 53 -3.68 7.26 0.31
CA TYR A 53 -2.83 6.62 -0.70
C TYR A 53 -1.40 7.16 -0.71
N LYS A 54 -1.22 8.49 -0.70
CA LYS A 54 0.12 9.08 -0.64
C LYS A 54 0.86 8.67 0.64
N ARG A 55 0.19 8.73 1.78
CA ARG A 55 0.80 8.43 3.09
C ARG A 55 1.26 6.97 3.20
N ILE A 56 0.43 6.00 2.80
CA ILE A 56 0.82 4.58 2.83
C ILE A 56 1.91 4.26 1.81
N MET A 57 1.87 4.85 0.61
CA MET A 57 2.91 4.63 -0.40
C MET A 57 4.25 5.27 -0.01
N SER A 58 4.25 6.42 0.66
CA SER A 58 5.48 7.01 1.23
C SER A 58 6.08 6.12 2.31
N LEU A 59 5.26 5.60 3.24
CA LEU A 59 5.71 4.64 4.24
C LEU A 59 6.31 3.38 3.60
N GLN A 60 5.62 2.79 2.62
CA GLN A 60 6.13 1.61 1.93
C GLN A 60 7.42 1.90 1.15
N GLN A 61 7.57 3.09 0.57
CA GLN A 61 8.80 3.50 -0.12
C GLN A 61 9.99 3.52 0.83
N GLU A 62 9.82 4.05 2.05
CA GLU A 62 10.86 4.06 3.09
C GLU A 62 11.26 2.64 3.49
N ILE A 63 10.28 1.76 3.76
CA ILE A 63 10.50 0.35 4.10
C ILE A 63 11.26 -0.36 2.97
N SER A 64 10.81 -0.19 1.72
CA SER A 64 11.43 -0.83 0.56
C SER A 64 12.88 -0.36 0.37
N PHE A 65 13.14 0.93 0.60
CA PHE A 65 14.49 1.49 0.53
C PHE A 65 15.41 0.87 1.59
N GLU A 66 14.94 0.76 2.84
CA GLU A 66 15.70 0.14 3.93
C GLU A 66 16.03 -1.33 3.64
N ILE A 67 15.04 -2.10 3.16
CA ILE A 67 15.23 -3.51 2.78
C ILE A 67 16.25 -3.65 1.64
N ASN A 68 16.07 -2.87 0.57
CA ASN A 68 16.99 -2.89 -0.58
C ASN A 68 18.40 -2.46 -0.19
N ARG A 69 18.54 -1.50 0.73
CA ARG A 69 19.86 -1.10 1.25
C ARG A 69 20.54 -2.25 1.99
N GLY A 70 19.79 -3.11 2.66
CA GLY A 70 20.30 -4.34 3.28
C GLY A 70 20.81 -5.38 2.28
N LEU A 71 20.54 -5.23 0.98
CA LEU A 71 21.07 -6.09 -0.07
C LEU A 71 22.45 -5.65 -0.58
N VAL A 72 22.90 -4.43 -0.26
CA VAL A 72 24.19 -3.92 -0.72
C VAL A 72 25.33 -4.79 -0.17
N GLY A 73 26.19 -5.25 -1.07
CA GLY A 73 27.34 -6.11 -0.74
C GLY A 73 27.02 -7.60 -0.67
N ARG A 74 25.77 -8.01 -0.95
CA ARG A 74 25.39 -9.43 -1.06
C ARG A 74 25.60 -9.94 -2.49
N GLU A 75 26.07 -11.17 -2.62
CA GLU A 75 26.00 -11.92 -3.86
C GLU A 75 24.57 -12.44 -4.03
N LEU A 76 23.98 -12.25 -5.21
CA LEU A 76 22.61 -12.62 -5.54
C LEU A 76 22.58 -13.33 -6.90
N ASP A 77 21.74 -14.35 -7.01
CA ASP A 77 21.46 -14.99 -8.30
C ASP A 77 20.73 -14.01 -9.22
N VAL A 78 21.16 -13.95 -10.48
CA VAL A 78 20.60 -13.06 -11.50
C VAL A 78 20.09 -13.84 -12.70
N LEU A 79 18.99 -13.37 -13.29
CA LEU A 79 18.48 -13.85 -14.57
C LEU A 79 18.74 -12.78 -15.63
N VAL A 80 19.41 -13.14 -16.72
CA VAL A 80 19.61 -12.26 -17.87
C VAL A 80 18.38 -12.33 -18.77
N GLU A 81 17.60 -11.25 -18.84
CA GLU A 81 16.37 -11.22 -19.63
C GLU A 81 16.64 -11.02 -21.14
N HIS A 82 17.66 -10.24 -21.53
CA HIS A 82 18.08 -10.02 -22.91
C HIS A 82 19.60 -9.74 -23.01
N VAL A 83 20.22 -10.12 -24.13
CA VAL A 83 21.64 -9.86 -24.48
C VAL A 83 21.71 -8.99 -25.72
#